data_AF-A0A4Z0KPS8-F1
#
_entry.id   AF-A0A4Z0KPS8-F1
#
_cell.length_a   1.000
_cell.length_b   1.000
_cell.length_c   1.000
_cell.angle_alpha   90.00
_cell.angle_beta   90.00
_cell.angle_gamma   90.00
#
_symmetry.space_group_name_H-M   'P 1'
#
loop_
_entity.id
_entity.type
_entity.pdbx_description
1 polymer ?
#
loop_
_entity_poly.entity_id
_entity_poly.type
_entity_poly.pdbx_seq_one_letter_code
_entity_poly.pdbx_strand_id
1 'polypeptide(L)' 'QTRPPRAGPGDAAQGRAGERNLANGCQQLRTNNAIVPLIHHWLIIQGQRSMRGLRMNTLGWFDFKSAWFAPPDP' A
#
# COMPACT_ATOMS: atom_id res chain seq x y z
N GLN A 1 23.51 25.46 -2.85
CA GLN A 1 22.63 24.44 -2.24
C GLN A 1 21.31 25.13 -1.88
N THR A 2 20.30 25.00 -2.74
CA THR A 2 18.98 25.63 -2.57
C THR A 2 18.04 24.66 -1.87
N ARG A 3 17.56 25.03 -0.68
CA ARG A 3 16.58 24.26 0.11
C ARG A 3 15.25 24.17 -0.68
N PRO A 4 14.61 22.99 -0.82
CA PRO A 4 13.34 22.91 -1.51
C PRO A 4 12.24 23.67 -0.74
N PRO A 5 11.26 24.26 -1.44
CA PRO A 5 10.16 24.97 -0.80
C PRO A 5 9.32 23.98 0.01
N ARG A 6 9.04 24.32 1.27
CA ARG A 6 8.16 23.56 2.16
C ARG A 6 6.74 23.65 1.59
N ALA A 7 6.15 22.52 1.19
CA ALA A 7 4.77 22.49 0.74
C ALA A 7 3.87 23.11 1.82
N GLY A 8 3.15 24.16 1.45
CA GLY A 8 2.29 24.91 2.38
C GLY A 8 0.99 24.16 2.68
N PRO A 9 0.27 24.54 3.75
CA PRO A 9 -1.02 23.92 4.12
C PRO A 9 -2.06 23.92 2.99
N GLY A 10 -2.01 24.91 2.07
CA GLY A 10 -2.91 25.01 0.92
C GLY A 10 -2.75 23.87 -0.10
N ASP A 11 -1.53 23.35 -0.30
CA ASP A 11 -1.30 22.22 -1.22
C ASP A 11 -1.86 20.91 -0.69
N ALA A 12 -1.84 20.72 0.63
CA ALA A 12 -2.41 19.54 1.29
C ALA A 12 -3.95 19.56 1.30
N ALA A 13 -4.56 20.76 1.30
CA ALA A 13 -6.01 20.91 1.18
C ALA A 13 -6.48 20.64 -0.25
N GLN A 14 -5.78 21.18 -1.26
CA GLN A 14 -6.14 21.00 -2.67
C GLN A 14 -6.01 19.53 -3.14
N GLY A 15 -5.07 18.77 -2.58
CA GLY A 15 -4.91 17.34 -2.88
C GLY A 15 -6.06 16.45 -2.38
N ARG A 16 -6.84 16.91 -1.38
CA ARG A 16 -8.01 16.19 -0.86
C ARG A 16 -9.30 16.48 -1.63
N ALA A 17 -9.32 17.49 -2.48
CA ALA A 17 -10.48 17.90 -3.27
C ALA A 17 -10.70 17.07 -4.56
N GLY A 18 -9.95 15.97 -4.76
CA GLY A 18 -10.19 15.00 -5.85
C GLY A 18 -9.78 15.46 -7.25
N GLU A 19 -9.37 16.72 -7.43
CA GLU A 19 -9.20 17.35 -8.75
C GLU A 19 -7.73 17.57 -9.16
N ARG A 20 -6.77 16.93 -8.47
CA ARG A 20 -5.38 16.90 -8.92
C ARG A 20 -5.09 15.57 -9.59
N ASN A 21 -4.63 15.65 -10.85
CA ASN A 21 -4.10 14.52 -11.60
C ASN A 21 -3.05 13.79 -10.73
N LEU A 22 -3.42 12.61 -10.23
CA LEU A 22 -2.62 11.83 -9.28
C LEU A 22 -1.21 11.55 -9.81
N ALA A 23 -1.08 11.38 -11.14
CA ALA A 23 0.22 11.17 -11.77
C ALA A 23 1.13 12.41 -11.62
N ASN A 24 0.59 13.61 -11.82
CA ASN A 24 1.34 14.86 -11.63
C ASN A 24 1.76 15.04 -10.17
N GLY A 25 0.89 14.69 -9.22
CA GLY A 25 1.19 14.74 -7.78
C GLY A 25 2.31 13.78 -7.38
N CYS A 26 2.25 12.52 -7.83
CA CYS A 26 3.30 11.53 -7.57
C CYS A 26 4.65 11.94 -8.16
N GLN A 27 4.66 12.54 -9.36
CA GLN A 27 5.89 13.06 -9.97
C GLN A 27 6.50 14.18 -9.13
N GLN A 28 5.71 15.13 -8.67
CA GLN A 28 6.20 16.23 -7.84
C GLN A 28 6.78 15.76 -6.50
N LEU A 29 6.15 14.79 -5.85
CA LEU A 29 6.64 14.20 -4.60
C LEU A 29 8.00 13.50 -4.79
N ARG A 30 8.20 12.87 -5.96
CA ARG A 30 9.45 12.21 -6.33
C ARG A 30 10.54 13.23 -6.71
N THR A 31 10.22 14.26 -7.49
CA THR A 31 11.16 15.34 -7.87
C THR A 31 11.67 16.12 -6.66
N ASN A 32 10.82 16.32 -5.66
CA ASN A 32 11.19 17.05 -4.44
C ASN A 32 11.87 16.17 -3.39
N ASN A 33 12.16 14.90 -3.70
CA ASN A 33 12.66 13.89 -2.76
C ASN A 33 11.82 13.76 -1.47
N ALA A 34 10.54 14.14 -1.51
CA ALA A 34 9.64 14.05 -0.37
C ALA A 34 9.21 12.59 -0.12
N ILE A 35 9.19 11.77 -1.18
CA ILE A 35 8.98 10.33 -1.11
C ILE A 35 10.01 9.66 -2.01
N VAL A 36 10.72 8.67 -1.46
CA VAL A 36 11.63 7.80 -2.20
C VAL A 36 11.13 6.36 -2.02
N PRO A 37 10.54 5.74 -3.06
CA PRO A 37 10.11 4.35 -2.97
C PRO A 37 11.35 3.45 -2.90
N LEU A 38 11.55 2.77 -1.77
CA LEU A 38 12.71 1.91 -1.55
C LEU A 38 12.45 0.46 -1.95
N ILE A 39 11.24 -0.04 -1.70
CA ILE A 39 10.86 -1.42 -1.96
C ILE A 39 9.39 -1.53 -2.37
N HIS A 40 9.10 -2.56 -3.15
CA HIS A 40 7.75 -3.09 -3.29
C HIS A 40 7.65 -4.31 -2.37
N HIS A 41 6.95 -4.16 -1.24
CA HIS A 41 6.79 -5.23 -0.26
C HIS A 41 5.99 -6.39 -0.88
N TRP A 42 6.66 -7.50 -1.18
CA TRP A 42 5.98 -8.74 -1.55
C TRP A 42 5.55 -9.44 -0.27
N LEU A 43 4.26 -9.72 -0.13
CA LEU A 43 3.73 -10.47 1.00
C LEU A 43 3.55 -11.94 0.60
N ILE A 44 4.13 -12.83 1.38
CA ILE A 44 3.97 -14.28 1.23
C ILE A 44 3.25 -14.79 2.47
N ILE A 45 2.18 -15.54 2.28
CA ILE A 45 1.52 -16.23 3.38
C ILE A 45 2.04 -17.66 3.40
N GLN A 46 2.66 -18.05 4.52
CA GLN A 46 3.04 -19.43 4.80
C GLN A 46 1.91 -20.09 5.59
N GLY A 47 1.46 -21.26 5.14
CA GLY A 47 0.42 -22.03 5.79
C GLY A 47 0.68 -23.53 5.67
N GLN A 48 0.06 -24.30 6.56
CA GLN A 48 0.10 -25.76 6.48
C GLN A 48 -0.72 -26.26 5.29
N ARG A 49 -0.37 -27.42 4.74
CA ARG A 49 -1.02 -28.01 3.55
C ARG A 49 -2.54 -28.23 3.72
N SER A 50 -3.00 -28.35 4.96
CA SER A 50 -4.41 -28.49 5.32
C SER A 50 -5.16 -27.16 5.43
N MET A 51 -4.47 -26.00 5.44
CA MET A 51 -5.13 -24.70 5.48
C MET A 51 -5.82 -24.38 4.16
N ARG A 52 -7.10 -24.03 4.23
CA ARG A 52 -7.94 -23.62 3.11
C ARG A 52 -8.61 -22.28 3.41
N GLY A 53 -9.11 -21.63 2.35
CA GLY A 53 -9.79 -20.33 2.46
C GLY A 53 -8.85 -19.13 2.70
N LEU A 54 -7.54 -19.35 2.58
CA LEU A 54 -6.52 -18.33 2.69
C LEU A 54 -6.64 -17.27 1.58
N ARG A 55 -6.90 -16.01 1.93
CA ARG A 55 -6.95 -14.91 0.96
C ARG A 55 -6.28 -13.65 1.51
N MET A 56 -5.59 -12.95 0.61
CA MET A 56 -5.03 -11.62 0.81
C MET A 56 -5.69 -10.65 -0.15
N ASN A 57 -6.05 -9.46 0.33
CA ASN A 57 -6.51 -8.39 -0.57
C ASN A 57 -5.32 -7.59 -1.15
N THR A 58 -5.58 -6.72 -2.12
CA THR A 58 -4.55 -5.92 -2.81
C THR A 58 -3.78 -4.96 -1.89
N LEU A 59 -4.31 -4.69 -0.69
CA LEU A 59 -3.68 -3.85 0.32
C LEU A 59 -2.80 -4.65 1.29
N GLY A 60 -2.68 -5.96 1.10
CA GLY A 60 -1.88 -6.84 1.94
C GLY A 60 -2.58 -7.37 3.19
N TRP A 61 -3.87 -7.10 3.36
CA TRP A 61 -4.62 -7.59 4.51
C TRP A 61 -5.07 -9.03 4.31
N PHE A 62 -5.04 -9.78 5.40
CA PHE A 62 -5.38 -11.19 5.46
C PHE A 62 -6.77 -11.40 6.07
N ASP A 63 -7.56 -12.30 5.47
CA ASP A 63 -8.86 -12.68 6.01
C ASP A 63 -8.79 -13.96 6.86
N PHE A 64 -8.70 -13.78 8.19
CA PHE A 64 -8.72 -14.88 9.14
C PHE A 64 -10.09 -15.55 9.26
N LYS A 65 -11.19 -14.86 8.94
CA LYS A 65 -12.54 -15.42 9.12
C LYS A 65 -12.84 -16.53 8.14
N SER A 66 -12.29 -16.42 6.93
CA SER A 66 -12.44 -17.41 5.87
C SER A 66 -11.40 -18.53 5.97
N ALA A 67 -10.39 -18.41 6.82
CA ALA A 67 -9.34 -19.40 6.97
C ALA A 67 -9.81 -20.57 7.86
N TRP A 68 -9.65 -21.79 7.37
CA TRP A 68 -10.00 -23.00 8.11
C TRP A 68 -9.06 -24.16 7.76
N PHE A 69 -9.00 -25.17 8.63
CA PHE A 69 -8.22 -26.39 8.39
C PHE A 69 -9.13 -27.49 7.85
N ALA A 70 -8.73 -28.11 6.74
CA ALA A 70 -9.35 -29.34 6.27
C ALA A 70 -9.23 -30.42 7.35
N PRO A 71 -10.30 -31.21 7.59
CA PRO A 71 -10.23 -32.37 8.47
C PRO A 71 -9.12 -33.32 8.00
N PRO A 72 -8.43 -34.02 8.93
CA PRO A 72 -7.53 -35.10 8.55
C PRO A 72 -8.31 -36.23 7.85
N ASP A 73 -7.68 -36.89 6.87
CA ASP A 73 -8.24 -38.09 6.26
C ASP A 73 -8.45 -39.17 7.35
N PRO A 74 -9.54 -39.96 7.29
CA PRO A 74 -9.86 -40.99 8.28
C PRO A 74 -8.88 -42.16 8.31
#